data_AF-A0A926XZT9-F1
#
_entry.id   AF-A0A926XZT9-F1
#
_cell.length_a   1.000
_cell.length_b   1.000
_cell.length_c   1.000
_cell.angle_alpha   90.00
_cell.angle_beta   90.00
_cell.angle_gamma   90.00
#
_symmetry.space_group_name_H-M   'P 1'
#
loop_
_entity.id
_entity.type
_entity.pdbx_description
1 polymer ?
#
loop_
_entity_poly.entity_id
_entity_poly.type
_entity_poly.pdbx_seq_one_letter_code
_entity_poly.pdbx_strand_id
1 'polypeptide(L)'
;MKYVPYYRVSTVTQGKSGLGLSAQQDIVQRFLKPGDELLDEFIEVESGKRADRPQLASAIAHAKQNKARLLIAKLDRLSRNVSFIFSLRNSEVDFVACDIPDANTLTVGIMAVLAQHERELIGERTRSALAAKKAQGHKLGMPNITPEVTRRGLAVRQQNALVNLANRQAAELIRLYRKEGLTYRVIADRLNQMGYRTRRGQEFLAMSVKRLDGWQA
;
A
#
# COMPACT_ATOMS: atom_id res chain seq x y z
N MET A 1 15.88 -32.69 3.83
CA MET A 1 14.52 -32.57 3.24
C MET A 1 14.51 -31.49 2.18
N LYS A 2 13.58 -31.50 1.21
CA LYS A 2 13.50 -30.47 0.15
C LYS A 2 12.50 -29.38 0.51
N TYR A 3 12.90 -28.12 0.37
CA TYR A 3 12.07 -26.96 0.69
C TYR A 3 12.00 -25.97 -0.46
N VAL A 4 10.81 -25.39 -0.66
CA VAL A 4 10.59 -24.27 -1.61
C VAL A 4 10.24 -23.04 -0.78
N PRO A 5 11.13 -22.06 -0.64
CA PRO A 5 10.86 -20.88 0.17
C PRO A 5 9.95 -19.89 -0.57
N TYR A 6 8.98 -19.35 0.16
CA TYR A 6 8.08 -18.30 -0.30
C TYR A 6 8.18 -17.07 0.60
N TYR A 7 8.47 -15.93 -0.01
CA TYR A 7 8.65 -14.65 0.66
C TYR A 7 7.61 -13.63 0.20
N ARG A 8 7.26 -12.68 1.07
CA ARG A 8 6.35 -11.58 0.71
C ARG A 8 6.89 -10.24 1.18
N VAL A 9 6.81 -9.23 0.31
CA VAL A 9 7.20 -7.85 0.64
C VAL A 9 6.15 -6.84 0.22
N SER A 10 5.86 -5.85 1.09
CA SER A 10 4.92 -4.77 0.81
C SER A 10 5.61 -3.59 0.12
N THR A 11 5.33 -3.39 -1.16
CA THR A 11 5.75 -2.26 -2.01
C THR A 11 7.24 -1.95 -2.14
N VAL A 12 7.62 -1.53 -3.35
CA VAL A 12 8.96 -1.16 -3.83
C VAL A 12 9.71 -0.17 -2.92
N THR A 13 9.01 0.62 -2.10
CA THR A 13 9.62 1.63 -1.20
C THR A 13 10.24 1.03 0.06
N GLN A 14 9.74 -0.10 0.59
CA GLN A 14 10.44 -0.91 1.61
C GLN A 14 11.47 -1.86 0.97
N GLY A 15 11.37 -2.11 -0.34
CA GLY A 15 12.43 -2.79 -1.10
C GLY A 15 13.76 -2.03 -1.09
N LYS A 16 13.78 -0.72 -0.82
CA LYS A 16 15.00 0.09 -0.74
C LYS A 16 15.84 -0.14 0.52
N SER A 17 15.27 -0.67 1.60
CA SER A 17 16.03 -1.00 2.82
C SER A 17 16.37 -2.48 2.95
N GLY A 18 15.75 -3.38 2.17
CA GLY A 18 16.04 -4.84 2.19
C GLY A 18 15.62 -5.57 3.48
N LEU A 19 15.40 -4.85 4.58
CA LEU A 19 15.19 -5.37 5.94
C LEU A 19 14.03 -6.37 6.06
N GLY A 20 12.97 -6.22 5.27
CA GLY A 20 11.80 -7.11 5.33
C GLY A 20 12.05 -8.47 4.67
N LEU A 21 12.81 -8.50 3.56
CA LEU A 21 13.16 -9.73 2.86
C LEU A 21 14.32 -10.44 3.57
N SER A 22 15.36 -9.69 3.94
CA SER A 22 16.53 -10.24 4.64
C SER A 22 16.13 -10.89 5.96
N ALA A 23 15.23 -10.27 6.73
CA ALA A 23 14.74 -10.87 7.96
C ALA A 23 13.97 -12.19 7.73
N GLN A 24 13.24 -12.30 6.61
CA GLN A 24 12.55 -13.54 6.27
C GLN A 24 13.54 -14.63 5.83
N GLN A 25 14.52 -14.27 5.02
CA GLN A 25 15.60 -15.17 4.61
C GLN A 25 16.39 -15.66 5.82
N ASP A 26 16.73 -14.79 6.77
CA ASP A 26 17.42 -15.16 8.01
C ASP A 26 16.63 -16.16 8.85
N ILE A 27 15.30 -16.00 8.92
CA ILE A 27 14.43 -16.95 9.63
C ILE A 27 14.42 -18.31 8.94
N VAL A 28 14.31 -18.33 7.61
CA VAL A 28 14.39 -19.56 6.82
C VAL A 28 15.73 -20.25 7.02
N GLN A 29 16.84 -19.51 6.92
CA GLN A 29 18.18 -20.06 7.10
C GLN A 29 18.39 -20.64 8.50
N ARG A 30 17.85 -20.02 9.55
CA ARG A 30 17.90 -20.55 10.92
C ARG A 30 17.04 -21.80 11.13
N PHE A 31 16.02 -21.99 10.30
CA PHE A 31 15.13 -23.16 10.38
C PHE A 31 15.76 -24.41 9.74
N LEU A 32 16.58 -24.23 8.71
CA LEU A 32 17.19 -25.34 7.96
C LEU A 32 18.18 -26.13 8.82
N LYS A 33 18.19 -27.45 8.64
CA LYS A 33 19.14 -28.37 9.27
C LYS A 33 20.19 -28.83 8.27
N PRO A 34 21.37 -29.31 8.74
CA PRO A 34 22.34 -29.95 7.86
C PRO A 34 21.70 -31.12 7.09
N GLY A 35 21.78 -31.09 5.75
CA GLY A 35 21.14 -32.07 4.87
C GLY A 35 19.76 -31.65 4.32
N ASP A 36 19.30 -30.43 4.64
CA ASP A 36 18.17 -29.82 3.95
C ASP A 36 18.61 -29.15 2.64
N GLU A 37 17.75 -29.25 1.62
CA GLU A 37 17.96 -28.73 0.27
C GLU A 37 16.93 -27.62 0.02
N LEU A 38 17.41 -26.41 -0.26
CA LEU A 38 16.58 -25.30 -0.71
C LEU A 38 16.50 -25.35 -2.24
N LEU A 39 15.27 -25.38 -2.77
CA LEU A 39 14.99 -25.23 -4.19
C LEU A 39 14.78 -23.74 -4.54
N ASP A 40 14.20 -23.47 -5.70
CA ASP A 40 13.95 -22.12 -6.20
C ASP A 40 13.14 -21.25 -5.22
N GLU A 41 13.55 -20.00 -5.07
CA GLU A 41 12.89 -19.04 -4.19
C GLU A 41 11.80 -18.24 -4.93
N PHE A 42 10.65 -18.06 -4.28
CA PHE A 42 9.52 -17.31 -4.84
C PHE A 42 9.23 -16.06 -3.99
N ILE A 43 9.31 -14.88 -4.61
CA ILE A 43 9.14 -13.59 -3.91
C ILE A 43 7.89 -12.88 -4.43
N GLU A 44 6.88 -12.72 -3.57
CA GLU A 44 5.66 -11.99 -3.88
C GLU A 44 5.79 -10.50 -3.54
N VAL A 45 5.52 -9.65 -4.52
CA VAL A 45 5.59 -8.19 -4.37
C VAL A 45 4.17 -7.61 -4.34
N GLU A 46 3.69 -7.26 -3.15
CA GLU A 46 2.34 -6.74 -2.97
C GLU A 46 2.34 -5.21 -3.20
N SER A 47 1.66 -4.76 -4.26
CA SER A 47 1.24 -3.37 -4.40
C SER A 47 -0.18 -3.24 -3.88
N GLY A 48 -0.45 -2.23 -3.03
CA GLY A 48 -1.60 -2.14 -2.10
C GLY A 48 -3.01 -2.11 -2.68
N LYS A 49 -3.26 -2.71 -3.85
CA LYS A 49 -4.57 -2.86 -4.49
C LYS A 49 -4.82 -4.22 -5.15
N ARG A 50 -3.82 -5.05 -5.44
CA ARG A 50 -4.03 -6.36 -6.08
C ARG A 50 -3.78 -7.49 -5.09
N ALA A 51 -4.79 -8.35 -4.92
CA ALA A 51 -4.73 -9.53 -4.08
C ALA A 51 -4.29 -10.79 -4.84
N ASP A 52 -4.01 -10.66 -6.15
CA ASP A 52 -3.54 -11.76 -6.98
C ASP A 52 -2.15 -12.19 -6.53
N ARG A 53 -1.94 -13.49 -6.34
CA ARG A 53 -0.70 -14.08 -5.82
C ARG A 53 -0.10 -15.08 -6.80
N PRO A 54 0.43 -14.62 -7.95
CA PRO A 54 0.97 -15.51 -8.96
C PRO A 54 2.19 -16.29 -8.45
N GLN A 55 3.04 -15.67 -7.62
CA GLN A 55 4.27 -16.32 -7.14
C GLN A 55 3.96 -17.44 -6.14
N LEU A 56 2.90 -17.28 -5.36
CA LEU A 56 2.42 -18.36 -4.50
C LEU A 56 1.95 -19.58 -5.30
N ALA A 57 1.18 -19.36 -6.37
CA ALA A 57 0.72 -20.46 -7.21
C ALA A 57 1.90 -21.19 -7.89
N SER A 58 2.89 -20.44 -8.36
CA SER A 58 4.13 -20.99 -8.91
C SER A 58 4.93 -21.78 -7.86
N ALA A 59 5.06 -21.26 -6.64
CA ALA A 59 5.75 -21.95 -5.54
C ALA A 59 5.07 -23.27 -5.17
N ILE A 60 3.73 -23.28 -5.08
CA ILE A 60 2.93 -24.48 -4.83
C ILE A 60 3.14 -25.51 -5.94
N ALA A 61 3.07 -25.10 -7.21
CA ALA A 61 3.26 -25.99 -8.34
C ALA A 61 4.68 -26.59 -8.36
N HIS A 62 5.69 -25.77 -8.08
CA HIS A 62 7.08 -26.20 -8.02
C HIS A 62 7.34 -27.16 -6.84
N ALA A 63 6.73 -26.89 -5.68
CA ALA A 63 6.81 -27.78 -4.52
C ALA A 63 6.19 -29.16 -4.81
N LYS A 64 5.02 -29.20 -5.49
CA LYS A 64 4.39 -30.46 -5.92
C LYS A 64 5.29 -31.26 -6.86
N GLN A 65 5.81 -30.62 -7.90
CA GLN A 65 6.63 -31.28 -8.92
C GLN A 65 7.89 -31.91 -8.31
N ASN A 66 8.49 -31.25 -7.33
CA ASN A 66 9.72 -31.69 -6.69
C ASN A 66 9.52 -32.53 -5.41
N LYS A 67 8.27 -32.86 -5.05
CA LYS A 67 7.91 -33.51 -3.77
C LYS A 67 8.55 -32.80 -2.57
N ALA A 68 8.57 -31.47 -2.62
CA ALA A 68 9.17 -30.59 -1.62
C ALA A 68 8.09 -29.93 -0.76
N ARG A 69 8.49 -29.44 0.42
CA ARG A 69 7.60 -28.73 1.33
C ARG A 69 7.70 -27.23 1.10
N LEU A 70 6.57 -26.52 1.10
CA LEU A 70 6.57 -25.07 1.01
C LEU A 70 7.04 -24.46 2.33
N LEU A 71 8.07 -23.63 2.31
CA LEU A 71 8.65 -23.01 3.50
C LEU A 71 8.26 -21.54 3.58
N ILE A 72 7.63 -21.15 4.67
CA ILE A 72 7.12 -19.80 4.90
C ILE A 72 7.85 -19.23 6.11
N ALA A 73 8.48 -18.06 5.96
CA ALA A 73 9.25 -17.45 7.05
C ALA A 73 8.36 -17.06 8.24
N LYS A 74 7.22 -16.41 7.98
CA LYS A 74 6.24 -16.03 9.00
C LYS A 74 4.81 -16.11 8.48
N LEU A 75 3.93 -16.74 9.26
CA LEU A 75 2.48 -16.66 9.11
C LEU A 75 1.96 -15.40 9.82
N ASP A 76 2.43 -14.23 9.38
CA ASP A 76 2.01 -12.96 10.00
C ASP A 76 0.48 -12.85 10.09
N ARG A 77 0.01 -12.45 11.27
CA ARG A 77 -1.40 -12.25 11.69
C ARG A 77 -2.38 -13.01 10.80
N LEU A 78 -2.56 -14.30 11.10
CA LEU A 78 -3.52 -15.26 10.53
C LEU A 78 -4.84 -14.64 10.01
N SER A 79 -5.41 -13.66 10.72
CA SER A 79 -6.62 -12.90 10.34
C SER A 79 -6.57 -12.14 9.01
N ARG A 80 -5.37 -11.79 8.53
CA ARG A 80 -5.18 -11.14 7.22
C ARG A 80 -4.90 -12.14 6.10
N ASN A 81 -4.57 -13.39 6.43
CA ASN A 81 -4.13 -14.43 5.52
C ASN A 81 -5.02 -15.68 5.55
N VAL A 82 -6.28 -15.56 5.98
CA VAL A 82 -7.24 -16.67 5.95
C VAL A 82 -7.35 -17.27 4.54
N SER A 83 -7.49 -16.42 3.51
CA SER A 83 -7.52 -16.88 2.11
C SER A 83 -6.25 -17.62 1.69
N PHE A 84 -5.09 -17.22 2.21
CA PHE A 84 -3.81 -17.88 1.93
C PHE A 84 -3.76 -19.29 2.53
N ILE A 85 -4.20 -19.42 3.78
CA ILE A 85 -4.28 -20.72 4.45
C ILE A 85 -5.24 -21.65 3.72
N PHE A 86 -6.39 -21.16 3.30
CA PHE A 86 -7.31 -21.96 2.50
C PHE A 86 -6.70 -22.38 1.17
N SER A 87 -5.98 -21.49 0.48
CA SER A 87 -5.25 -21.86 -0.75
C SER A 87 -4.20 -22.95 -0.49
N LEU A 88 -3.44 -22.87 0.61
CA LEU A 88 -2.47 -23.90 0.98
C LEU A 88 -3.16 -25.24 1.30
N ARG A 89 -4.21 -25.22 2.09
CA ARG A 89 -4.99 -26.43 2.43
C ARG A 89 -5.57 -27.08 1.18
N ASN A 90 -6.18 -26.31 0.30
CA ASN A 90 -6.76 -26.80 -0.95
C ASN A 90 -5.69 -27.26 -1.95
N SER A 91 -4.45 -26.78 -1.79
CA SER A 91 -3.36 -27.17 -2.67
C SER A 91 -2.78 -28.54 -2.34
N GLU A 92 -3.11 -29.20 -1.24
CA GLU A 92 -2.54 -30.52 -0.85
C GLU A 92 -1.00 -30.54 -0.79
N VAL A 93 -0.35 -29.38 -0.69
CA VAL A 93 1.10 -29.28 -0.49
C VAL A 93 1.38 -29.19 1.01
N ASP A 94 2.31 -30.00 1.48
CA ASP A 94 2.86 -29.84 2.82
C ASP A 94 3.60 -28.51 2.90
N PHE A 95 3.24 -27.69 3.88
CA PHE A 95 3.94 -26.45 4.17
C PHE A 95 4.44 -26.43 5.61
N VAL A 96 5.46 -25.61 5.85
CA VAL A 96 6.02 -25.35 7.18
C VAL A 96 6.14 -23.84 7.36
N ALA A 97 5.63 -23.35 8.49
CA ALA A 97 5.83 -21.97 8.90
C ALA A 97 6.95 -21.93 9.95
N CYS A 98 8.02 -21.18 9.69
CA CYS A 98 9.20 -21.18 10.56
C CYS A 98 8.92 -20.55 11.94
N ASP A 99 7.93 -19.66 12.02
CA ASP A 99 7.47 -19.04 13.27
C ASP A 99 6.55 -19.94 14.09
N ILE A 100 5.92 -20.94 13.47
CA ILE A 100 5.12 -21.96 14.16
C ILE A 100 5.45 -23.35 13.58
N PRO A 101 6.63 -23.92 13.92
CA PRO A 101 7.11 -25.18 13.34
C PRO A 101 6.16 -26.37 13.53
N ASP A 102 5.42 -26.37 14.65
CA ASP A 102 4.46 -27.41 15.02
C ASP A 102 3.05 -27.19 14.44
N ALA A 103 2.85 -26.10 13.68
CA ALA A 103 1.58 -25.82 13.04
C ALA A 103 1.34 -26.78 11.86
N ASN A 104 0.77 -27.93 12.18
CA ASN A 104 0.26 -28.85 11.18
C ASN A 104 -0.97 -28.25 10.46
N THR A 105 -1.37 -28.86 9.34
CA THR A 105 -2.52 -28.44 8.52
C THR A 105 -3.81 -28.27 9.33
N LEU A 106 -4.00 -29.06 10.40
CA LEU A 106 -5.15 -28.99 11.28
C LEU A 106 -5.13 -27.74 12.18
N THR A 107 -4.02 -27.49 12.87
CA THR A 107 -3.83 -26.31 13.74
C THR A 107 -4.00 -25.02 12.93
N VAL A 108 -3.42 -24.97 11.74
CA VAL A 108 -3.55 -23.83 10.83
C VAL A 108 -4.99 -23.67 10.33
N GLY A 109 -5.69 -24.77 10.07
CA GLY A 109 -7.11 -24.76 9.71
C GLY A 109 -8.01 -24.20 10.82
N ILE A 110 -7.82 -24.64 12.07
CA ILE A 110 -8.56 -24.14 13.24
C ILE A 110 -8.28 -22.65 13.43
N MET A 111 -7.01 -22.25 13.36
CA MET A 111 -6.61 -20.84 13.46
C MET A 111 -7.25 -19.98 12.36
N ALA A 112 -7.36 -20.48 11.13
CA ALA A 112 -8.02 -19.77 10.03
C ALA A 112 -9.53 -19.58 10.28
N VAL A 113 -10.21 -20.59 10.82
CA VAL A 113 -11.63 -20.51 11.18
C VAL A 113 -11.85 -19.47 12.29
N LEU A 114 -11.02 -19.50 13.34
CA LEU A 114 -11.11 -18.51 14.43
C LEU A 114 -10.85 -17.08 13.93
N ALA A 115 -9.83 -16.92 13.09
CA ALA A 115 -9.50 -15.65 12.44
C ALA A 115 -10.63 -15.12 11.54
N GLN A 116 -11.31 -15.99 10.80
CA GLN A 116 -12.47 -15.64 9.99
C GLN A 116 -13.64 -15.18 10.87
N HIS A 117 -13.93 -15.93 11.94
CA HIS A 117 -14.98 -15.59 12.89
C HIS A 117 -14.73 -14.23 13.57
N GLU A 118 -13.49 -13.96 14.00
CA GLU A 118 -13.11 -12.66 14.56
C GLU A 118 -13.35 -11.52 13.56
N ARG A 119 -13.02 -11.73 12.28
CA ARG A 119 -13.23 -10.75 11.22
C ARG A 119 -14.71 -10.47 10.98
N GLU A 120 -15.54 -11.50 10.99
CA GLU A 120 -17.00 -11.39 10.90
C GLU A 120 -17.56 -10.60 12.08
N LEU A 121 -17.15 -10.91 13.32
CA LEU A 121 -17.54 -10.19 14.53
C LEU A 121 -17.14 -8.71 14.48
N ILE A 122 -15.95 -8.37 13.99
CA ILE A 122 -15.55 -6.96 13.78
C ILE A 122 -16.48 -6.29 12.77
N GLY A 123 -16.80 -6.97 11.68
CA GLY A 123 -17.74 -6.49 10.67
C GLY A 123 -19.15 -6.28 11.21
N GLU A 124 -19.64 -7.20 12.04
CA GLU A 124 -20.92 -7.09 12.76
C GLU A 124 -20.92 -5.92 13.74
N ARG A 125 -19.92 -5.81 14.60
CA ARG A 125 -19.79 -4.68 15.54
C ARG A 125 -19.77 -3.34 14.82
N THR A 126 -19.05 -3.25 13.70
CA THR A 126 -19.00 -2.03 12.88
C THR A 126 -20.36 -1.70 12.30
N ARG A 127 -21.06 -2.70 11.73
CA ARG A 127 -22.43 -2.52 11.20
C ARG A 127 -23.40 -2.09 12.29
N SER A 128 -23.37 -2.73 13.45
CA SER A 128 -24.21 -2.39 14.61
C SER A 128 -23.92 -0.98 15.12
N ALA A 129 -22.65 -0.59 15.24
CA ALA A 129 -22.27 0.76 15.65
C ALA A 129 -22.73 1.83 14.63
N LEU A 130 -22.59 1.55 13.33
CA LEU A 130 -23.10 2.43 12.28
C LEU A 130 -24.63 2.52 12.30
N ALA A 131 -25.34 1.41 12.51
CA ALA A 131 -26.79 1.39 12.62
C ALA A 131 -27.28 2.23 13.81
N ALA A 132 -26.66 2.08 14.98
CA ALA A 132 -26.95 2.90 16.16
C ALA A 132 -26.69 4.39 15.91
N LYS A 133 -25.56 4.73 15.28
CA LYS A 133 -25.21 6.11 14.93
C LYS A 133 -26.21 6.72 13.93
N LYS A 134 -26.67 5.94 12.96
CA LYS A 134 -27.73 6.34 12.02
C LYS A 134 -29.08 6.56 12.74
N ALA A 135 -29.44 5.69 13.68
CA ALA A 135 -30.65 5.83 14.50
C ALA A 135 -30.62 7.08 15.39
N GLN A 136 -29.42 7.48 15.86
CA GLN A 136 -29.18 8.76 16.54
C GLN A 136 -29.16 9.98 15.58
N GLY A 137 -29.61 9.83 14.33
CA GLY A 137 -29.75 10.93 13.37
C GLY A 137 -28.45 11.39 12.70
N HIS A 138 -27.31 10.72 12.93
CA HIS A 138 -26.07 11.09 12.24
C HIS A 138 -26.13 10.66 10.77
N LYS A 139 -25.83 11.60 9.86
CA LYS A 139 -25.61 11.28 8.44
C LYS A 139 -24.27 10.55 8.29
N LEU A 140 -24.33 9.32 7.81
CA LEU A 140 -23.17 8.49 7.44
C LEU A 140 -22.86 8.65 5.95
N GLY A 141 -21.59 8.44 5.57
CA GLY A 141 -21.12 8.60 4.19
C GLY A 141 -20.55 9.99 3.90
N MET A 142 -20.05 10.19 2.68
CA MET A 142 -19.64 11.53 2.25
C MET A 142 -20.89 12.41 2.07
N PRO A 143 -20.91 13.64 2.61
CA PRO A 143 -21.97 14.60 2.30
C PRO A 143 -22.07 14.77 0.78
N ASN A 144 -23.29 14.94 0.27
CA ASN A 144 -23.48 15.28 -1.14
C ASN A 144 -22.56 16.43 -1.53
N ILE A 145 -21.77 16.24 -2.59
CA ILE A 145 -20.90 17.28 -3.12
C ILE A 145 -21.80 18.32 -3.79
N THR A 146 -22.33 19.24 -2.99
CA THR A 146 -23.11 20.36 -3.51
C THR A 146 -22.18 21.36 -4.21
N PRO A 147 -22.70 22.20 -5.11
CA PRO A 147 -21.94 23.32 -5.68
C PRO A 147 -21.33 24.23 -4.61
N GLU A 148 -21.98 24.35 -3.45
CA GLU A 148 -21.50 25.12 -2.30
C GLU A 148 -20.31 24.46 -1.60
N VAL A 149 -20.35 23.15 -1.33
CA VAL A 149 -19.23 22.39 -0.76
C VAL A 149 -18.02 22.41 -1.70
N THR A 150 -18.27 22.29 -3.01
CA THR A 150 -17.22 22.43 -4.03
C THR A 150 -16.59 23.82 -4.01
N ARG A 151 -17.41 24.88 -3.93
CA ARG A 151 -16.93 26.27 -3.83
C ARG A 151 -16.10 26.50 -2.56
N ARG A 152 -16.58 26.02 -1.40
CA ARG A 152 -15.81 26.10 -0.13
C ARG A 152 -14.49 25.36 -0.24
N GLY A 153 -14.49 24.15 -0.80
CA GLY A 153 -13.27 23.37 -1.03
C GLY A 153 -12.29 24.07 -1.97
N LEU A 154 -12.79 24.74 -3.02
CA LEU A 154 -11.97 25.55 -3.92
C LEU A 154 -11.39 26.77 -3.20
N ALA A 155 -12.20 27.51 -2.43
CA ALA A 155 -11.75 28.67 -1.65
C ALA A 155 -10.66 28.30 -0.65
N VAL A 156 -10.84 27.19 0.08
CA VAL A 156 -9.82 26.66 1.00
C VAL A 156 -8.55 26.28 0.24
N ARG A 157 -8.64 25.67 -0.95
CA ARG A 157 -7.47 25.33 -1.78
C ARG A 157 -6.75 26.58 -2.29
N GLN A 158 -7.48 27.61 -2.70
CA GLN A 158 -6.94 28.90 -3.16
C GLN A 158 -6.23 29.60 -2.01
N GLN A 159 -6.89 29.77 -0.86
CA GLN A 159 -6.29 30.37 0.34
C GLN A 159 -5.02 29.63 0.74
N ASN A 160 -5.08 28.29 0.80
CA ASN A 160 -3.93 27.45 1.11
C ASN A 160 -2.76 27.60 0.14
N ALA A 161 -3.05 27.88 -1.13
CA ALA A 161 -2.03 28.12 -2.13
C ALA A 161 -1.46 29.55 -2.04
N LEU A 162 -2.28 30.54 -1.69
CA LEU A 162 -1.87 31.94 -1.50
C LEU A 162 -1.06 32.16 -0.21
N VAL A 163 -1.29 31.39 0.86
CA VAL A 163 -0.51 31.52 2.12
C VAL A 163 0.81 30.76 2.08
N ASN A 164 1.02 29.87 1.11
CA ASN A 164 2.24 29.09 1.02
C ASN A 164 3.42 29.97 0.56
N LEU A 165 4.51 29.95 1.33
CA LEU A 165 5.69 30.80 1.07
C LEU A 165 6.26 30.62 -0.34
N ALA A 166 6.46 29.37 -0.79
CA ALA A 166 7.01 29.08 -2.11
C ALA A 166 6.12 29.60 -3.23
N ASN A 167 4.80 29.45 -3.10
CA ASN A 167 3.84 30.00 -4.05
C ASN A 167 3.78 31.53 -4.02
N ARG A 168 3.93 32.18 -2.85
CA ARG A 168 4.00 33.65 -2.75
C ARG A 168 5.22 34.21 -3.47
N GLN A 169 6.38 33.62 -3.22
CA GLN A 169 7.62 34.00 -3.89
C GLN A 169 7.53 33.77 -5.40
N ALA A 170 6.98 32.61 -5.81
CA ALA A 170 6.71 32.34 -7.22
C ALA A 170 5.74 33.36 -7.82
N ALA A 171 4.68 33.77 -7.12
CA ALA A 171 3.72 34.75 -7.62
C ALA A 171 4.34 36.11 -7.94
N GLU A 172 5.26 36.61 -7.10
CA GLU A 172 5.96 37.87 -7.39
C GLU A 172 6.86 37.76 -8.64
N LEU A 173 7.57 36.65 -8.80
CA LEU A 173 8.36 36.38 -10.00
C LEU A 173 7.50 36.23 -11.26
N ILE A 174 6.33 35.58 -11.12
CA ILE A 174 5.37 35.46 -12.22
C ILE A 174 4.96 36.85 -12.71
N ARG A 175 4.62 37.77 -11.81
CA ARG A 175 4.24 39.14 -12.17
C ARG A 175 5.34 39.88 -12.92
N LEU A 176 6.58 39.78 -12.45
CA LEU A 176 7.72 40.40 -13.10
C LEU A 176 7.88 39.89 -14.53
N TYR A 177 7.89 38.57 -14.72
CA TYR A 177 8.02 37.97 -16.04
C TYR A 177 6.80 38.20 -16.94
N ARG A 178 5.59 38.36 -16.37
CA ARG A 178 4.40 38.73 -17.15
C ARG A 178 4.47 40.16 -17.67
N LYS A 179 5.04 41.11 -16.90
CA LYS A 179 5.30 42.48 -17.38
C LYS A 179 6.33 42.51 -18.50
N GLU A 180 7.30 41.61 -18.47
CA GLU A 180 8.27 41.39 -19.56
C GLU A 180 7.66 40.68 -20.79
N GLY A 181 6.38 40.31 -20.75
CA GLY A 181 5.68 39.68 -21.88
C GLY A 181 5.89 38.17 -22.02
N LEU A 182 6.50 37.50 -21.04
CA LEU A 182 6.75 36.06 -21.12
C LEU A 182 5.46 35.25 -21.06
N THR A 183 5.44 34.13 -21.78
CA THR A 183 4.34 33.18 -21.74
C THR A 183 4.35 32.37 -20.44
N TYR A 184 3.19 31.91 -19.97
CA TYR A 184 3.08 31.11 -18.75
C TYR A 184 3.91 29.83 -18.78
N ARG A 185 4.19 29.28 -19.97
CA ARG A 185 5.05 28.10 -20.14
C ARG A 185 6.50 28.43 -19.82
N VAL A 186 7.03 29.49 -20.43
CA VAL A 186 8.41 29.95 -20.18
C VAL A 186 8.60 30.34 -18.71
N ILE A 187 7.59 30.98 -18.10
CA ILE A 187 7.62 31.33 -16.68
C ILE A 187 7.66 30.08 -15.80
N ALA A 188 6.88 29.05 -16.11
CA ALA A 188 6.90 27.80 -15.37
C ALA A 188 8.28 27.13 -15.44
N ASP A 189 8.88 27.07 -16.63
CA ASP A 189 10.21 26.50 -16.83
C ASP A 189 11.29 27.25 -16.02
N ARG A 190 11.26 28.59 -16.04
CA ARG A 190 12.18 29.42 -15.25
C ARG A 190 12.02 29.21 -13.75
N LEU A 191 10.78 29.17 -13.24
CA LEU A 191 10.51 28.89 -11.82
C LEU A 191 11.07 27.52 -11.42
N ASN A 192 10.87 26.50 -12.26
CA ASN A 192 11.36 25.16 -11.97
C ASN A 192 12.89 25.08 -11.98
N GLN A 193 13.56 25.77 -12.92
CA GLN A 193 15.02 25.87 -12.99
C GLN A 193 15.60 26.59 -11.77
N MET A 194 14.92 27.62 -11.27
CA MET A 194 15.30 28.34 -10.04
C MET A 194 14.99 27.56 -8.74
N GLY A 195 14.50 26.33 -8.85
CA GLY A 195 14.22 25.46 -7.71
C GLY A 195 12.87 25.71 -7.02
N TYR A 196 12.02 26.60 -7.55
CA TYR A 196 10.67 26.77 -7.00
C TYR A 196 9.83 25.52 -7.26
N ARG A 197 9.09 25.10 -6.23
CA ARG A 197 8.15 23.98 -6.29
C ARG A 197 6.82 24.40 -5.70
N THR A 198 5.74 23.82 -6.21
CA THR A 198 4.38 24.05 -5.69
C THR A 198 4.27 23.57 -4.25
N ARG A 199 3.22 23.97 -3.52
CA ARG A 199 2.91 23.48 -2.15
C ARG A 199 2.98 21.94 -2.00
N ARG A 200 2.73 21.17 -3.05
CA ARG A 200 2.78 19.69 -3.03
C ARG A 200 4.17 19.12 -3.38
N GLY A 201 5.20 19.96 -3.48
CA GLY A 201 6.54 19.57 -3.92
C GLY A 201 6.65 19.25 -5.41
N GLN A 202 5.61 19.55 -6.20
CA GLN A 202 5.58 19.29 -7.64
C GLN A 202 6.13 20.49 -8.43
N GLU A 203 6.59 20.24 -9.64
CA GLU A 203 6.96 21.29 -10.59
C GLU A 203 5.78 22.21 -10.93
N PHE A 204 6.10 23.46 -11.24
CA PHE A 204 5.16 24.42 -11.79
C PHE A 204 4.85 24.04 -13.24
N LEU A 205 3.55 23.98 -13.55
CA LEU A 205 3.05 23.87 -14.92
C LEU A 205 2.49 25.24 -15.34
N ALA A 206 2.40 25.48 -16.65
CA ALA A 206 1.80 26.72 -17.20
C ALA A 206 0.41 27.02 -16.61
N MET A 207 -0.41 25.99 -16.38
CA MET A 207 -1.73 26.13 -15.74
C MET A 207 -1.67 26.48 -14.25
N SER A 208 -0.63 26.04 -13.53
CA SER A 208 -0.41 26.42 -12.14
C SER A 208 0.06 27.87 -12.04
N VAL A 209 0.93 28.30 -12.96
CA VAL A 209 1.36 29.69 -13.11
C VAL A 209 0.17 30.60 -13.43
N LYS A 210 -0.63 30.26 -14.45
CA LYS A 210 -1.84 31.00 -14.83
C LYS A 210 -2.84 31.12 -13.67
N ARG A 211 -2.99 30.08 -12.86
CA ARG A 211 -3.86 30.11 -11.68
C ARG A 211 -3.34 31.05 -10.59
N LEU A 212 -2.03 31.04 -10.32
CA LEU A 212 -1.43 31.95 -9.35
C LEU A 212 -1.50 33.40 -9.81
N ASP A 213 -1.30 33.65 -11.11
CA ASP A 213 -1.45 34.98 -11.72
C ASP A 213 -2.90 35.50 -11.60
N GLY A 214 -3.89 34.63 -11.83
CA GLY A 214 -5.31 34.99 -11.81
C GLY A 214 -6.01 35.00 -10.44
N TRP A 215 -5.35 34.60 -9.35
CA TRP A 215 -5.95 34.60 -7.99
C TRP A 215 -5.79 35.91 -7.23
N GLN A 216 -5.25 36.96 -7.86
CA GLN A 216 -4.97 38.24 -7.23
C GLN A 216 -5.76 39.40 -7.87
N ALA A 217 -7.07 39.19 -8.09
CA ALA A 217 -8.04 40.26 -8.25
C ALA A 217 -8.80 40.46 -6.94
#